data_AF-A0A7S0RJG3-F1
#
_entry.id   AF-A0A7S0RJG3-F1
#
_cell.length_a   1.000
_cell.length_b   1.000
_cell.length_c   1.000
_cell.angle_alpha   90.00
_cell.angle_beta   90.00
_cell.angle_gamma   90.00
#
_symmetry.space_group_name_H-M   'P 1'
#
loop_
_entity.id
_entity.type
_entity.pdbx_description
1 polymer ?
#
loop_
_entity_poly.entity_id
_entity_poly.type
_entity_poly.pdbx_seq_one_letter_code
_entity_poly.pdbx_strand_id
1 'polypeptide(L)'
;VRSREADHAATHVGKSSGLATLLRGTLPLAAKRQCYLPGDLMMEYGLSQESLYRGEPSEALNDVVFKCATTAKAHLDHARELRASVPRAALPVLLPALGAGAHLTALEEAQFDVFDPRLAPGSRAGAMRQLKLQGLIAWHAWRETY
;
A
#
# COMPACT_ATOMS: atom_id res chain seq x y z
N VAL A 1 16.58 3.61 -19.93
CA VAL A 1 16.31 5.07 -19.80
C VAL A 1 17.19 5.60 -18.68
N ARG A 2 17.91 6.72 -18.87
CA ARG A 2 18.63 7.42 -17.79
C ARG A 2 17.96 8.79 -17.63
N SER A 3 17.18 8.98 -16.57
CA SER A 3 16.44 10.22 -16.30
C SER A 3 16.31 10.40 -14.80
N ARG A 4 16.70 11.57 -14.30
CA ARG A 4 16.61 11.88 -12.87
C ARG A 4 15.16 11.90 -12.40
N GLU A 5 14.26 12.40 -13.23
CA GLU A 5 12.82 12.47 -12.99
C GLU A 5 12.22 11.07 -12.83
N ALA A 6 12.62 10.13 -13.70
CA ALA A 6 12.23 8.73 -13.58
C ALA A 6 12.77 8.10 -12.29
N ASP A 7 14.03 8.36 -11.92
CA ASP A 7 14.64 7.84 -10.69
C ASP A 7 13.94 8.38 -9.43
N HIS A 8 13.60 9.67 -9.42
CA HIS A 8 12.81 10.31 -8.35
C HIS A 8 11.41 9.70 -8.25
N ALA A 9 10.68 9.58 -9.36
CA ALA A 9 9.35 8.96 -9.36
C ALA A 9 9.40 7.50 -8.89
N ALA A 10 10.36 6.72 -9.37
CA ALA A 10 10.56 5.33 -8.97
C ALA A 10 10.87 5.19 -7.47
N THR A 11 11.64 6.11 -6.88
CA THR A 11 11.91 6.14 -5.45
C THR A 11 10.62 6.29 -4.64
N HIS A 12 9.73 7.20 -5.05
CA HIS A 12 8.45 7.42 -4.38
C HIS A 12 7.49 6.24 -4.56
N VAL A 13 7.41 5.67 -5.77
CA VAL A 13 6.64 4.45 -6.02
C VAL A 13 7.15 3.30 -5.14
N GLY A 14 8.46 3.09 -5.07
CA GLY A 14 9.07 2.04 -4.24
C GLY A 14 8.71 2.17 -2.77
N LYS A 15 8.79 3.38 -2.20
CA LYS A 15 8.38 3.65 -0.80
C LYS A 15 6.89 3.38 -0.57
N SER A 16 6.03 3.86 -1.46
CA SER A 16 4.59 3.62 -1.37
C SER A 16 4.25 2.13 -1.46
N SER A 17 4.77 1.44 -2.48
CA SER A 17 4.56 0.01 -2.70
C SER A 17 5.11 -0.84 -1.56
N GLY A 18 6.28 -0.50 -1.02
CA GLY A 18 6.88 -1.18 0.13
C GLY A 18 5.99 -1.07 1.37
N LEU A 19 5.58 0.15 1.74
CA LEU A 19 4.67 0.38 2.87
C LEU A 19 3.33 -0.33 2.69
N ALA A 20 2.71 -0.21 1.51
CA ALA A 20 1.45 -0.90 1.21
C ALA A 20 1.59 -2.44 1.29
N THR A 21 2.76 -2.98 0.92
CA THR A 21 3.05 -4.42 1.01
C THR A 21 3.17 -4.86 2.47
N LEU A 22 3.88 -4.10 3.31
CA LEU A 22 3.99 -4.39 4.74
C LEU A 22 2.62 -4.33 5.43
N LEU A 23 1.80 -3.32 5.12
CA LEU A 23 0.44 -3.18 5.64
C LEU A 23 -0.46 -4.35 5.22
N ARG A 24 -0.37 -4.79 3.96
CA ARG A 24 -1.08 -5.98 3.48
C ARG A 24 -0.60 -7.26 4.18
N GLY A 25 0.69 -7.31 4.52
CA GLY A 25 1.33 -8.43 5.18
C GLY A 25 1.06 -8.52 6.68
N THR A 26 0.48 -7.50 7.31
CA THR A 26 0.33 -7.43 8.78
C THR A 26 -0.29 -8.70 9.38
N LEU A 27 -1.45 -9.15 8.88
CA LEU A 27 -2.12 -10.35 9.39
C LEU A 27 -1.29 -11.65 9.23
N PRO A 28 -0.83 -12.04 8.02
CA PRO A 28 -0.05 -13.27 7.86
C PRO A 28 1.33 -13.22 8.55
N LEU A 29 1.91 -12.02 8.76
CA LEU A 29 3.17 -11.86 9.48
C LEU A 29 2.96 -11.93 11.00
N ALA A 30 1.87 -11.35 11.51
CA ALA A 30 1.47 -11.44 12.91
C ALA A 30 1.26 -12.90 13.35
N ALA A 31 0.63 -13.73 12.49
CA ALA A 31 0.47 -15.17 12.72
C ALA A 31 1.82 -15.91 12.86
N LYS A 32 2.90 -15.35 12.33
CA LYS A 32 4.28 -15.86 12.45
C LYS A 32 5.09 -15.14 13.53
N ARG A 33 4.43 -14.34 14.38
CA ARG A 33 5.05 -13.47 15.39
C ARG A 33 6.09 -12.51 14.81
N GLN A 34 5.79 -11.94 13.63
CA GLN A 34 6.60 -10.91 12.99
C GLN A 34 5.81 -9.60 12.93
N CYS A 35 6.41 -8.51 13.43
CA CYS A 35 5.84 -7.17 13.38
C CYS A 35 6.76 -6.25 12.55
N TYR A 36 6.17 -5.57 11.56
CA TYR A 36 6.86 -4.55 10.74
C TYR A 36 6.18 -3.18 10.83
N LEU A 37 5.24 -3.01 11.78
CA LEU A 37 4.71 -1.69 12.11
C LEU A 37 5.79 -0.88 12.85
N PRO A 38 5.85 0.45 12.67
CA PRO A 38 6.83 1.30 13.34
C PRO A 38 6.65 1.27 14.86
N GLY A 39 7.68 0.84 15.60
CA GLY A 39 7.58 0.64 17.05
C GLY A 39 7.35 1.91 17.85
N ASP A 40 7.81 3.05 17.35
CA ASP A 40 7.54 4.38 17.87
C ASP A 40 6.06 4.75 17.77
N LEU A 41 5.42 4.53 16.61
CA LEU A 41 3.97 4.72 16.46
C LEU A 41 3.18 3.74 17.33
N MET A 42 3.60 2.47 17.39
CA MET A 42 2.93 1.49 18.26
C MET A 42 2.94 1.95 19.72
N MET A 43 4.06 2.50 20.19
CA MET A 43 4.20 3.05 21.54
C MET A 43 3.33 4.30 21.73
N GLU A 44 3.32 5.22 20.76
CA GLU A 44 2.50 6.45 20.79
C GLU A 44 1.01 6.14 20.97
N TYR A 45 0.51 5.12 20.27
CA TYR A 45 -0.90 4.71 20.30
C TYR A 45 -1.21 3.61 21.33
N GLY A 46 -0.23 3.18 22.14
CA GLY A 46 -0.44 2.13 23.14
C GLY A 46 -0.72 0.73 22.57
N LEU A 47 -0.32 0.46 21.32
CA LEU A 47 -0.49 -0.82 20.67
C LEU A 47 0.61 -1.81 21.11
N SER A 48 0.21 -2.92 21.72
CA SER A 48 1.14 -4.00 22.06
C SER A 48 1.41 -4.91 20.85
N GLN A 49 2.63 -5.45 20.73
CA GLN A 49 2.91 -6.48 19.72
C GLN A 49 2.13 -7.78 19.98
N GLU A 50 1.86 -8.11 21.24
CA GLU A 50 1.13 -9.34 21.59
C GLU A 50 -0.34 -9.28 21.15
N SER A 51 -1.02 -8.13 21.31
CA SER A 51 -2.39 -7.95 20.79
C SER A 51 -2.42 -8.03 19.26
N LEU A 52 -1.40 -7.50 18.58
CA LEU A 52 -1.23 -7.69 17.13
C LEU A 52 -1.07 -9.18 16.77
N TYR A 53 -0.21 -9.93 17.48
CA TYR A 53 0.00 -11.35 17.22
C TYR A 53 -1.23 -12.22 17.48
N ARG A 54 -2.11 -11.79 18.38
CA ARG A 54 -3.42 -12.42 18.62
C ARG A 54 -4.44 -12.09 17.55
N GLY A 55 -4.15 -11.14 16.66
CA GLY A 55 -5.07 -10.70 15.62
C GLY A 55 -6.27 -9.95 16.19
N GLU A 56 -6.09 -9.25 17.32
CA GLU A 56 -7.15 -8.50 17.98
C GLU A 56 -7.34 -7.15 17.27
N PRO A 57 -8.51 -6.88 16.67
CA PRO A 57 -8.81 -5.57 16.12
C PRO A 57 -8.83 -4.53 17.25
N SER A 58 -8.25 -3.36 17.02
CA SER A 58 -8.25 -2.28 17.99
C SER A 58 -8.14 -0.92 17.29
N GLU A 59 -8.68 0.12 17.93
CA GLU A 59 -8.56 1.50 17.45
C GLU A 59 -7.09 1.92 17.34
N ALA A 60 -6.26 1.56 18.32
CA ALA A 60 -4.82 1.78 18.31
C ALA A 60 -4.13 1.14 17.08
N LEU A 61 -4.52 -0.08 16.68
CA LEU A 61 -4.01 -0.70 15.46
C LEU A 61 -4.44 0.08 14.21
N ASN A 62 -5.70 0.46 14.13
CA ASN A 62 -6.23 1.21 12.99
C ASN A 62 -5.55 2.57 12.85
N ASP A 63 -5.25 3.27 13.97
CA ASP A 63 -4.53 4.54 13.97
C ASP A 63 -3.08 4.39 13.48
N VAL A 64 -2.36 3.36 13.96
CA VAL A 64 -0.99 3.07 13.49
C VAL A 64 -0.99 2.74 11.99
N VAL A 65 -1.95 1.93 11.54
CA VAL A 65 -2.13 1.61 10.12
C VAL A 65 -2.47 2.85 9.31
N PHE A 66 -3.34 3.72 9.81
CA PHE A 66 -3.72 4.98 9.18
C PHE A 66 -2.51 5.88 8.96
N LYS A 67 -1.64 6.04 9.97
CA LYS A 67 -0.40 6.84 9.84
C LYS A 67 0.55 6.27 8.78
N CYS A 68 0.71 4.95 8.76
CA CYS A 68 1.53 4.27 7.76
C CYS A 68 0.93 4.41 6.35
N ALA A 69 -0.38 4.23 6.21
CA ALA A 69 -1.12 4.34 4.95
C ALA A 69 -1.09 5.78 4.42
N THR A 70 -1.23 6.77 5.28
CA THR A 70 -1.10 8.21 4.94
C THR A 70 0.29 8.50 4.38
N THR A 71 1.34 7.98 5.02
CA THR A 71 2.73 8.13 4.53
C THR A 71 2.91 7.46 3.16
N ALA A 72 2.37 6.26 2.98
CA ALA A 72 2.40 5.55 1.70
C ALA A 72 1.66 6.31 0.59
N LYS A 73 0.52 6.93 0.93
CA LYS A 73 -0.29 7.73 0.02
C LYS A 73 0.43 9.01 -0.39
N ALA A 74 1.07 9.71 0.55
CA ALA A 74 1.88 10.89 0.26
C ALA A 74 3.00 10.59 -0.74
N HIS A 75 3.68 9.45 -0.58
CA HIS A 75 4.66 9.01 -1.58
C HIS A 75 4.03 8.72 -2.95
N LEU A 76 2.87 8.05 -2.98
CA LEU A 76 2.16 7.76 -4.24
C LEU A 76 1.74 9.04 -4.97
N ASP A 77 1.23 10.03 -4.24
CA ASP A 77 0.76 11.29 -4.81
C ASP A 77 1.93 12.09 -5.37
N HIS A 78 3.05 12.17 -4.64
CA HIS A 78 4.24 12.82 -5.16
C HIS A 78 4.80 12.12 -6.41
N ALA A 79 4.77 10.79 -6.47
CA ALA A 79 5.13 10.07 -7.69
C ALA A 79 4.23 10.44 -8.88
N ARG A 80 2.94 10.69 -8.64
CA ARG A 80 1.97 11.10 -9.68
C ARG A 80 2.15 12.54 -10.13
N GLU A 81 2.53 13.44 -9.22
CA GLU A 81 2.90 14.83 -9.56
C GLU A 81 4.07 14.87 -10.55
N LEU A 82 5.07 14.00 -10.36
CA LEU A 82 6.25 13.91 -11.23
C LEU A 82 5.95 13.31 -12.61
N ARG A 83 4.81 12.65 -12.80
CA ARG A 83 4.50 11.86 -14.00
C ARG A 83 4.67 12.62 -15.31
N ALA A 84 4.29 13.89 -15.37
CA ALA A 84 4.40 14.70 -16.58
C ALA A 84 5.86 14.90 -17.04
N SER A 85 6.82 14.78 -16.12
CA SER A 85 8.25 14.91 -16.37
C SER A 85 8.96 13.57 -16.62
N VAL A 86 8.27 12.44 -16.43
CA VAL A 86 8.82 11.10 -16.62
C VAL A 86 8.79 10.71 -18.11
N PRO A 87 9.91 10.27 -18.71
CA PRO A 87 9.92 9.76 -20.08
C PRO A 87 8.94 8.59 -20.25
N ARG A 88 8.18 8.58 -21.34
CA ARG A 88 7.17 7.54 -21.63
C ARG A 88 7.71 6.11 -21.52
N ALA A 89 8.94 5.90 -22.00
CA ALA A 89 9.62 4.61 -21.92
C ALA A 89 9.93 4.13 -20.49
N ALA A 90 9.90 5.01 -19.48
CA ALA A 90 10.10 4.65 -18.08
C ALA A 90 8.79 4.35 -17.33
N LEU A 91 7.64 4.77 -17.84
CA LEU A 91 6.34 4.59 -17.17
C LEU A 91 6.01 3.13 -16.79
N PRO A 92 6.36 2.10 -17.58
CA PRO A 92 6.10 0.71 -17.19
C PRO A 92 6.71 0.31 -15.84
N VAL A 93 7.86 0.89 -15.45
CA VAL A 93 8.50 0.58 -14.15
C VAL A 93 7.70 1.13 -12.96
N LEU A 94 6.79 2.07 -13.22
CA LEU A 94 5.98 2.76 -12.22
C LEU A 94 4.60 2.11 -12.04
N LEU A 95 4.23 1.12 -12.86
CA LEU A 95 2.97 0.37 -12.74
C LEU A 95 2.69 -0.25 -11.35
N PRO A 96 3.69 -0.67 -10.54
CA PRO A 96 3.44 -1.09 -9.15
C PRO A 96 2.69 -0.05 -8.29
N ALA A 97 2.73 1.23 -8.66
CA ALA A 97 1.96 2.31 -8.03
C ALA A 97 0.45 2.05 -8.03
N LEU A 98 -0.08 1.41 -9.08
CA LEU A 98 -1.51 1.06 -9.19
C LEU A 98 -1.90 0.03 -8.12
N GLY A 99 -1.05 -0.97 -7.90
CA GLY A 99 -1.27 -1.99 -6.87
C GLY A 99 -1.20 -1.43 -5.45
N ALA A 100 -0.29 -0.47 -5.22
CA ALA A 100 -0.20 0.26 -3.96
C ALA A 100 -1.47 1.11 -3.75
N GLY A 101 -1.84 1.92 -4.73
CA GLY A 101 -3.04 2.77 -4.67
C GLY A 101 -4.32 1.98 -4.43
N ALA A 102 -4.53 0.88 -5.16
CA ALA A 102 -5.70 0.02 -4.99
C ALA A 102 -5.79 -0.58 -3.57
N HIS A 103 -4.65 -0.92 -2.97
CA HIS A 103 -4.62 -1.44 -1.60
C HIS A 103 -4.88 -0.36 -0.56
N LEU A 104 -4.31 0.84 -0.74
CA LEU A 104 -4.55 1.97 0.16
C LEU A 104 -6.02 2.38 0.16
N THR A 105 -6.67 2.42 -1.01
CA THR A 105 -8.13 2.65 -1.10
C THR A 105 -8.92 1.55 -0.40
N ALA A 106 -8.53 0.28 -0.56
CA ALA A 106 -9.20 -0.82 0.13
C ALA A 106 -9.05 -0.73 1.66
N LEU A 107 -7.89 -0.30 2.17
CA LEU A 107 -7.67 -0.03 3.59
C LEU A 107 -8.55 1.12 4.09
N GLU A 108 -8.68 2.21 3.33
CA GLU A 108 -9.55 3.33 3.66
C GLU A 108 -11.02 2.90 3.74
N GLU A 109 -11.51 2.11 2.79
CA GLU A 109 -12.85 1.49 2.80
C GLU A 109 -13.06 0.51 3.97
N ALA A 110 -11.98 -0.05 4.51
CA ALA A 110 -11.94 -0.90 5.69
C ALA A 110 -11.72 -0.11 6.99
N GLN A 111 -11.76 1.23 6.94
CA GLN A 111 -11.48 2.08 8.10
C GLN A 111 -10.14 1.75 8.77
N PHE A 112 -9.16 1.38 7.94
CA PHE A 112 -7.81 0.98 8.32
C PHE A 112 -7.73 -0.29 9.19
N ASP A 113 -8.80 -1.07 9.29
CA ASP A 113 -8.76 -2.40 9.88
C ASP A 113 -8.07 -3.39 8.93
N VAL A 114 -6.82 -3.72 9.24
CA VAL A 114 -6.00 -4.69 8.50
C VAL A 114 -6.51 -6.13 8.61
N PHE A 115 -7.41 -6.41 9.55
CA PHE A 115 -8.03 -7.72 9.76
C PHE A 115 -9.41 -7.83 9.11
N ASP A 116 -9.89 -6.78 8.44
CA ASP A 116 -11.17 -6.80 7.74
C ASP A 116 -11.24 -7.98 6.74
N PRO A 117 -12.25 -8.88 6.84
CA PRO A 117 -12.38 -10.04 5.97
C PRO A 117 -12.44 -9.70 4.48
N ARG A 118 -12.88 -8.49 4.14
CA ARG A 118 -12.89 -7.99 2.76
C ARG A 118 -11.47 -7.85 2.22
N LEU A 119 -10.45 -7.64 3.04
CA LEU A 119 -9.04 -7.54 2.63
C LEU A 119 -8.36 -8.90 2.48
N ALA A 120 -8.94 -9.96 3.06
CA ALA A 120 -8.35 -11.30 3.05
C ALA A 120 -8.14 -11.86 1.63
N PRO A 121 -7.00 -12.54 1.38
CA PRO A 121 -6.80 -13.28 0.14
C PRO A 121 -7.91 -14.31 -0.08
N GLY A 122 -8.43 -14.41 -1.31
CA GLY A 122 -9.49 -15.37 -1.66
C GLY A 122 -10.92 -14.93 -1.28
N SER A 123 -11.09 -13.78 -0.61
CA SER A 123 -12.43 -13.18 -0.46
C SER A 123 -13.00 -12.78 -1.83
N ARG A 124 -14.33 -12.83 -1.99
CA ARG A 124 -14.99 -12.37 -3.22
C ARG A 124 -14.62 -10.92 -3.55
N ALA A 125 -14.56 -10.06 -2.53
CA ALA A 125 -14.12 -8.68 -2.65
C ALA A 125 -12.66 -8.59 -3.14
N GLY A 126 -11.76 -9.41 -2.58
CA GLY A 126 -10.37 -9.50 -3.01
C GLY A 126 -10.19 -9.97 -4.45
N ALA A 127 -10.92 -11.00 -4.88
CA ALA A 127 -10.90 -11.48 -6.26
C ALA A 127 -11.37 -10.38 -7.22
N MET A 128 -12.46 -9.68 -6.89
CA MET A 128 -12.98 -8.59 -7.71
C MET A 128 -11.99 -7.41 -7.78
N ARG A 129 -11.35 -7.04 -6.67
CA ARG A 129 -10.31 -5.99 -6.67
C ARG A 129 -9.11 -6.38 -7.54
N GLN A 130 -8.68 -7.64 -7.49
CA GLN A 130 -7.57 -8.11 -8.33
C GLN A 130 -7.93 -8.04 -9.82
N LEU A 131 -9.14 -8.46 -10.21
CA LEU A 131 -9.61 -8.35 -11.59
C LEU A 131 -9.69 -6.89 -12.06
N LYS A 132 -10.25 -6.01 -11.24
CA LYS A 132 -10.27 -4.55 -11.51
C LYS A 132 -8.86 -4.00 -11.66
N LEU A 133 -7.92 -4.41 -10.79
CA LEU A 133 -6.53 -3.97 -10.86
C LEU A 133 -5.84 -4.42 -12.15
N GLN A 134 -6.04 -5.66 -12.62
CA GLN A 134 -5.48 -6.11 -13.89
C GLN A 134 -6.04 -5.31 -15.08
N GLY A 135 -7.35 -5.03 -15.07
CA GLY A 135 -7.96 -4.15 -16.08
C GLY A 135 -7.39 -2.74 -16.05
N LEU A 136 -7.18 -2.17 -14.85
CA LEU A 136 -6.53 -0.87 -14.68
C LEU A 136 -5.08 -0.91 -15.17
N ILE A 137 -4.29 -1.91 -14.81
CA ILE A 137 -2.90 -2.04 -15.29
C ILE A 137 -2.86 -2.08 -16.82
N ALA A 138 -3.70 -2.91 -17.46
CA ALA A 138 -3.77 -2.99 -18.91
C ALA A 138 -4.15 -1.64 -19.54
N TRP A 139 -5.17 -0.96 -18.98
CA TRP A 139 -5.61 0.36 -19.43
C TRP A 139 -4.50 1.42 -19.29
N HIS A 140 -3.86 1.45 -18.13
CA HIS A 140 -2.85 2.44 -17.80
C HIS A 140 -1.56 2.22 -18.59
N ALA A 141 -1.18 0.96 -18.83
CA ALA A 141 -0.08 0.60 -19.72
C ALA A 141 -0.34 1.05 -21.16
N TRP A 142 -1.56 0.85 -21.67
CA TRP A 142 -1.94 1.31 -23.02
C TRP A 142 -1.96 2.85 -23.12
N ARG A 143 -2.41 3.55 -22.09
CA ARG A 143 -2.49 5.02 -22.06
C ARG A 143 -1.20 5.72 -21.64
N GLU A 144 -0.12 4.99 -21.39
CA GLU A 144 1.15 5.55 -20.89
C GLU A 144 0.92 6.36 -19.60
N THR A 145 0.34 5.70 -18.60
CA THR A 145 -0.03 6.29 -17.30
C THR A 145 0.20 5.28 -16.16
N TYR A 146 0.23 5.73 -14.90
CA TYR A 146 0.26 4.90 -13.69
C TYR A 146 -0.37 5.64 -12.50
#